data_AF-A0A2G6EQZ6-F1
#
_entry.id   AF-A0A2G6EQZ6-F1
#
_cell.length_a   1.000
_cell.length_b   1.000
_cell.length_c   1.000
_cell.angle_alpha   90.00
_cell.angle_beta   90.00
_cell.angle_gamma   90.00
#
_symmetry.space_group_name_H-M   'P 1'
#
loop_
_entity.id
_entity.type
_entity.pdbx_description
1 polymer ?
#
loop_
_entity_poly.entity_id
_entity_poly.type
_entity_poly.pdbx_seq_one_letter_code
_entity_poly.pdbx_strand_id
1 'polypeptide(L)'
;MKKDTRLLQKQLELINRRWPHLHQQLAAAQTEQLQVDIINNTTLAIDGIQLTSAQDREAEAKLQADQISPQEPVIYLYGPALGDCARLLLRRKTLKRLHIIILNRAVFLESLARKKQEWPDDLRVELHIPDEKDDIFCPFIVNPAELVLAEEKSFILRDRLELELNSAYIQKRHSAGDSVTQKRIAANQSFLAEDRDISFFDRLPQKTVFIAAAGPTLEDHL
;
A
#
# COMPACT_ATOMS: atom_id res chain seq x y z
N MET A 1 18.35 -0.04 -18.35
CA MET A 1 16.98 -0.26 -18.89
C MET A 1 16.52 0.98 -19.65
N LYS A 2 16.47 0.98 -20.99
CA LYS A 2 15.98 2.14 -21.75
C LYS A 2 14.46 2.11 -21.89
N LYS A 3 13.81 3.28 -22.01
CA LYS A 3 12.39 3.39 -22.34
C LYS A 3 12.19 2.88 -23.78
N ASP A 4 11.29 1.92 -23.95
CA ASP A 4 10.95 1.29 -25.23
C ASP A 4 9.45 1.49 -25.50
N THR A 5 9.15 2.42 -26.40
CA THR A 5 7.78 2.77 -26.80
C THR A 5 7.06 1.60 -27.47
N ARG A 6 7.78 0.76 -28.24
CA ARG A 6 7.18 -0.39 -28.92
C ARG A 6 6.82 -1.49 -27.92
N LEU A 7 7.66 -1.69 -26.91
CA LEU A 7 7.37 -2.57 -25.80
C LEU A 7 6.18 -2.07 -24.98
N LEU A 8 6.11 -0.77 -24.69
CA LEU A 8 4.98 -0.16 -24.00
C LEU A 8 3.69 -0.39 -24.78
N GLN A 9 3.68 -0.09 -26.09
CA GLN A 9 2.49 -0.25 -26.94
C GLN A 9 1.96 -1.69 -26.91
N LYS A 10 2.83 -2.70 -27.07
CA LYS A 10 2.42 -4.11 -26.99
C LYS A 10 1.78 -4.51 -25.67
N GLN A 11 2.27 -3.95 -24.56
CA GLN A 11 1.71 -4.23 -23.24
C GLN A 11 0.39 -3.48 -23.03
N LEU A 12 0.27 -2.26 -23.55
CA LEU A 12 -1.00 -1.53 -23.55
C LEU A 12 -2.06 -2.21 -24.41
N GLU A 13 -1.69 -2.85 -25.53
CA GLU A 13 -2.61 -3.69 -26.32
C GLU A 13 -3.16 -4.87 -25.52
N LEU A 14 -2.28 -5.55 -24.75
CA LEU A 14 -2.70 -6.61 -23.82
C LEU A 14 -3.66 -6.07 -22.75
N ILE A 15 -3.32 -4.93 -22.15
CA ILE A 15 -4.17 -4.29 -21.14
C ILE A 15 -5.51 -3.86 -21.75
N ASN A 16 -5.53 -3.28 -22.95
CA ASN A 16 -6.76 -2.87 -23.62
C ASN A 16 -7.67 -4.07 -23.93
N ARG A 17 -7.08 -5.20 -24.31
CA ARG A 17 -7.83 -6.44 -24.57
C ARG A 17 -8.50 -6.99 -23.32
N ARG A 18 -7.85 -6.93 -22.16
CA ARG A 18 -8.36 -7.51 -20.89
C ARG A 18 -9.14 -6.52 -20.04
N TRP A 19 -8.69 -5.28 -19.97
CA TRP A 19 -9.21 -4.19 -19.13
C TRP A 19 -9.31 -2.89 -19.95
N PRO A 20 -10.27 -2.81 -20.91
CA PRO A 20 -10.39 -1.66 -21.82
C PRO A 20 -10.63 -0.33 -21.09
N HIS A 21 -11.41 -0.35 -20.00
CA HIS A 21 -11.64 0.84 -19.18
C HIS A 21 -10.35 1.33 -18.51
N LEU A 22 -9.56 0.40 -17.96
CA LEU A 22 -8.28 0.72 -17.34
C LEU A 22 -7.29 1.29 -18.36
N HIS A 23 -7.28 0.74 -19.59
CA HIS A 23 -6.46 1.28 -20.67
C HIS A 23 -6.81 2.75 -20.98
N GLN A 24 -8.09 3.12 -21.01
CA GLN A 24 -8.50 4.52 -21.20
C GLN A 24 -7.99 5.43 -20.07
N GLN A 25 -8.06 4.96 -18.82
CA GLN A 25 -7.57 5.70 -17.66
C GLN A 25 -6.04 5.86 -17.66
N LEU A 26 -5.31 4.86 -18.14
CA LEU A 26 -3.86 4.90 -18.32
C LEU A 26 -3.46 5.86 -19.46
N ALA A 27 -4.19 5.86 -20.57
CA ALA A 27 -3.89 6.75 -21.70
C ALA A 27 -4.00 8.24 -21.33
N ALA A 28 -4.78 8.57 -20.30
CA ALA A 28 -4.91 9.93 -19.77
C ALA A 28 -3.81 10.32 -18.75
N ALA A 29 -2.91 9.40 -18.37
CA ALA A 29 -1.86 9.69 -17.40
C ALA A 29 -0.68 10.43 -18.05
N GLN A 30 -0.16 11.44 -17.34
CA GLN A 30 0.97 12.25 -17.81
C GLN A 30 2.27 11.66 -17.27
N THR A 31 3.16 11.22 -18.17
CA THR A 31 4.46 10.62 -17.79
C THR A 31 5.61 11.61 -17.89
N GLU A 32 5.39 12.74 -18.56
CA GLU A 32 6.42 13.74 -18.89
C GLU A 32 6.89 14.53 -17.66
N GLN A 33 6.12 14.51 -16.57
CA GLN A 33 6.43 15.24 -15.33
C GLN A 33 7.35 14.45 -14.39
N LEU A 34 7.50 13.14 -14.61
CA LEU A 34 8.31 12.28 -13.75
C LEU A 34 9.80 12.36 -14.12
N GLN A 35 10.65 12.58 -13.13
CA GLN A 35 12.10 12.40 -13.30
C GLN A 35 12.42 10.92 -13.11
N VAL A 36 12.96 10.27 -14.15
CA VAL A 36 13.18 8.82 -14.10
C VAL A 36 14.64 8.46 -14.36
N ASP A 37 15.28 7.95 -13.32
CA ASP A 37 16.64 7.43 -13.33
C ASP A 37 16.67 5.90 -13.29
N ILE A 38 17.81 5.35 -13.71
CA ILE A 38 18.05 3.91 -13.67
C ILE A 38 19.22 3.68 -12.72
N ILE A 39 18.96 2.98 -11.62
CA ILE A 39 20.01 2.63 -10.66
C ILE A 39 20.55 1.24 -11.01
N ASN A 40 21.87 1.14 -11.14
CA ASN A 40 22.62 -0.10 -11.39
C ASN A 40 22.14 -0.93 -12.58
N ASN A 41 21.42 -0.33 -13.55
CA ASN A 41 20.71 -1.04 -14.62
C ASN A 41 19.65 -2.06 -14.16
N THR A 42 19.33 -2.12 -12.87
CA THR A 42 18.43 -3.13 -12.27
C THR A 42 17.07 -2.56 -11.93
N THR A 43 17.00 -1.33 -11.42
CA THR A 43 15.76 -0.73 -10.90
C THR A 43 15.55 0.68 -11.43
N LEU A 44 14.36 1.25 -11.16
CA LEU A 44 14.04 2.64 -11.46
C LEU A 44 14.08 3.45 -10.19
N ALA A 45 14.54 4.69 -10.30
CA ALA A 45 14.21 5.73 -9.36
C ALA A 45 13.32 6.76 -10.05
N ILE A 46 12.19 7.08 -9.43
CA ILE A 46 11.23 8.06 -9.93
C ILE A 46 11.17 9.18 -8.88
N ASP A 47 11.44 10.42 -9.31
CA ASP A 47 11.52 11.59 -8.43
C ASP A 47 12.44 11.35 -7.21
N GLY A 48 13.56 10.66 -7.45
CA GLY A 48 14.53 10.28 -6.42
C GLY A 48 14.15 9.06 -5.58
N ILE A 49 12.97 8.46 -5.78
CA ILE A 49 12.48 7.31 -5.01
C ILE A 49 12.73 6.02 -5.79
N GLN A 50 13.53 5.12 -5.23
CA GLN A 50 13.86 3.82 -5.81
C GLN A 50 12.69 2.83 -5.69
N LEU A 51 12.16 2.32 -6.80
CA LEU A 51 10.97 1.44 -6.84
C LEU A 51 11.19 0.04 -6.24
N THR A 52 12.37 -0.53 -6.48
CA THR A 52 12.78 -1.86 -6.00
C THR A 52 14.28 -1.84 -5.71
N SER A 53 14.77 -2.77 -4.90
CA SER A 53 16.17 -2.99 -4.54
C SER A 53 17.08 -2.94 -5.75
N ALA A 54 18.10 -2.07 -5.70
CA ALA A 54 19.10 -1.96 -6.75
C ALA A 54 20.10 -3.14 -6.73
N GLN A 55 20.19 -3.84 -5.60
CA GLN A 55 21.12 -4.95 -5.38
C GLN A 55 20.47 -6.30 -5.72
N ASP A 56 19.27 -6.55 -5.19
CA ASP A 56 18.56 -7.81 -5.41
C ASP A 56 17.04 -7.61 -5.32
N ARG A 57 16.42 -7.51 -6.49
CA ARG A 57 14.96 -7.32 -6.65
C ARG A 57 14.17 -8.57 -6.30
N GLU A 58 14.73 -9.76 -6.56
CA GLU A 58 14.02 -11.01 -6.30
C GLU A 58 14.00 -11.31 -4.80
N ALA A 59 15.09 -11.05 -4.09
CA ALA A 59 15.15 -11.18 -2.64
C ALA A 59 14.16 -10.23 -1.95
N GLU A 60 14.09 -8.96 -2.36
CA GLU A 60 13.12 -8.01 -1.82
C GLU A 60 11.67 -8.47 -2.07
N ALA A 61 11.35 -8.84 -3.32
CA ALA A 61 10.02 -9.32 -3.66
C ALA A 61 9.65 -10.60 -2.89
N LYS A 62 10.63 -11.47 -2.61
CA LYS A 62 10.45 -12.65 -1.79
C LYS A 62 10.14 -12.28 -0.33
N LEU A 63 10.89 -11.34 0.25
CA LEU A 63 10.64 -10.85 1.61
C LEU A 63 9.22 -10.29 1.76
N GLN A 64 8.74 -9.54 0.75
CA GLN A 64 7.37 -9.02 0.72
C GLN A 64 6.34 -10.16 0.60
N ALA A 65 6.55 -11.10 -0.33
CA ALA A 65 5.63 -12.21 -0.54
C ALA A 65 5.52 -13.16 0.66
N ASP A 66 6.63 -13.38 1.38
CA ASP A 66 6.68 -14.28 2.54
C ASP A 66 5.90 -13.74 3.77
N GLN A 67 5.48 -12.47 3.76
CA GLN A 67 4.58 -11.91 4.79
C GLN A 67 3.16 -12.48 4.71
N ILE A 68 2.78 -13.03 3.55
CA ILE A 68 1.46 -13.60 3.32
C ILE A 68 1.56 -15.12 3.28
N SER A 69 0.65 -15.77 4.01
CA SER A 69 0.54 -17.23 4.04
C SER A 69 0.55 -17.83 2.62
N PRO A 70 1.32 -18.91 2.39
CA PRO A 70 1.40 -19.54 1.08
C PRO A 70 0.09 -20.21 0.65
N GLN A 71 -0.86 -20.39 1.56
CA GLN A 71 -2.16 -21.03 1.28
C GLN A 71 -3.24 -20.04 0.84
N GLU A 72 -2.95 -18.73 0.82
CA GLU A 72 -3.95 -17.72 0.49
C GLU A 72 -4.40 -17.84 -0.98
N PRO A 73 -5.71 -18.04 -1.23
CA PRO A 73 -6.23 -18.20 -2.57
C PRO A 73 -6.43 -16.87 -3.29
N VAL A 74 -6.56 -15.77 -2.55
CA VAL A 74 -6.77 -14.41 -3.07
C VAL A 74 -5.80 -13.48 -2.38
N ILE A 75 -5.06 -12.69 -3.15
CA ILE A 75 -4.06 -11.75 -2.64
C ILE A 75 -4.23 -10.41 -3.36
N TYR A 76 -4.06 -9.31 -2.62
CA TYR A 76 -4.07 -7.95 -3.13
C TYR A 76 -2.65 -7.38 -3.12
N LEU A 77 -2.19 -6.85 -4.25
CA LEU A 77 -0.87 -6.23 -4.41
C LEU A 77 -1.06 -4.76 -4.77
N TYR A 78 -0.74 -3.89 -3.82
CA TYR A 78 -0.79 -2.43 -3.99
C TYR A 78 0.57 -1.93 -4.47
N GLY A 79 0.62 -1.43 -5.69
CA GLY A 79 1.87 -1.06 -6.33
C GLY A 79 2.63 -2.29 -6.86
N PRO A 80 2.51 -2.63 -8.16
CA PRO A 80 3.22 -3.78 -8.74
C PRO A 80 4.73 -3.54 -8.94
N ALA A 81 5.20 -2.31 -8.83
CA ALA A 81 6.54 -1.82 -9.13
C ALA A 81 7.04 -2.37 -10.46
N LEU A 82 8.15 -3.10 -10.46
CA LEU A 82 8.70 -3.75 -11.65
C LEU A 82 8.20 -5.20 -11.87
N GLY A 83 7.14 -5.61 -11.17
CA GLY A 83 6.40 -6.85 -11.37
C GLY A 83 7.02 -8.10 -10.71
N ASP A 84 8.05 -7.94 -9.88
CA ASP A 84 8.75 -9.08 -9.28
C ASP A 84 7.90 -9.81 -8.25
N CYS A 85 7.20 -9.07 -7.39
CA CYS A 85 6.28 -9.65 -6.41
C CYS A 85 5.12 -10.38 -7.10
N ALA A 86 4.47 -9.75 -8.09
CA ALA A 86 3.41 -10.38 -8.88
C ALA A 86 3.85 -11.72 -9.49
N ARG A 87 5.05 -11.77 -10.09
CA ARG A 87 5.61 -12.99 -10.67
C ARG A 87 5.86 -14.08 -9.64
N LEU A 88 6.36 -13.73 -8.46
CA LEU A 88 6.57 -14.69 -7.36
C LEU A 88 5.25 -15.23 -6.83
N LEU A 89 4.25 -14.37 -6.62
CA LEU A 89 2.93 -14.78 -6.13
C LEU A 89 2.23 -15.73 -7.12
N LEU A 90 2.29 -15.44 -8.41
CA LEU A 90 1.69 -16.31 -9.45
C LEU A 90 2.31 -17.71 -9.54
N ARG A 91 3.52 -17.93 -9.00
CA ARG A 91 4.10 -19.28 -8.90
C ARG A 91 3.40 -20.16 -7.84
N ARG A 92 2.60 -19.57 -6.94
CA ARG A 92 1.83 -20.31 -5.94
C ARG A 92 0.68 -21.06 -6.61
N LYS A 93 0.64 -22.38 -6.39
CA LYS A 93 -0.41 -23.27 -6.95
C LYS A 93 -1.79 -23.05 -6.30
N THR A 94 -1.80 -22.59 -5.06
CA THR A 94 -2.97 -22.29 -4.24
C THR A 94 -3.68 -21.00 -4.67
N LEU A 95 -2.94 -20.08 -5.30
CA LEU A 95 -3.44 -18.79 -5.71
C LEU A 95 -4.47 -18.95 -6.84
N LYS A 96 -5.70 -18.52 -6.55
CA LYS A 96 -6.82 -18.47 -7.49
C LYS A 96 -6.96 -17.09 -8.12
N ARG A 97 -6.60 -16.02 -7.41
CA ARG A 97 -6.79 -14.64 -7.86
C ARG A 97 -5.70 -13.72 -7.29
N LEU A 98 -5.14 -12.86 -8.14
CA LEU A 98 -4.23 -11.78 -7.77
C LEU A 98 -4.83 -10.47 -8.20
N HIS A 99 -5.28 -9.66 -7.24
CA HIS A 99 -5.69 -8.29 -7.50
C HIS A 99 -4.47 -7.39 -7.45
N ILE A 100 -4.22 -6.62 -8.50
CA ILE A 100 -3.12 -5.66 -8.55
C ILE A 100 -3.72 -4.27 -8.66
N ILE A 101 -3.34 -3.40 -7.73
CA ILE A 101 -3.88 -2.05 -7.59
C ILE A 101 -2.77 -1.07 -7.98
N ILE A 102 -3.02 -0.27 -9.01
CA ILE A 102 -2.09 0.72 -9.53
C ILE A 102 -2.23 2.01 -8.72
N LEU A 103 -1.27 2.29 -7.85
CA LEU A 103 -1.29 3.47 -6.98
C LEU A 103 -0.91 4.77 -7.71
N ASN A 104 -0.13 4.66 -8.79
CA ASN A 104 0.19 5.77 -9.68
C ASN A 104 0.28 5.28 -11.13
N ARG A 105 -0.62 5.78 -11.98
CA ARG A 105 -0.69 5.39 -13.39
C ARG A 105 0.58 5.72 -14.17
N ALA A 106 1.21 6.87 -13.92
CA ALA A 106 2.41 7.30 -14.65
C ALA A 106 3.63 6.44 -14.27
N VAL A 107 3.78 6.12 -12.99
CA VAL A 107 4.81 5.17 -12.49
C VAL A 107 4.61 3.79 -13.12
N PHE A 108 3.37 3.31 -13.18
CA PHE A 108 3.06 2.02 -13.81
C PHE A 108 3.41 1.99 -15.30
N LEU A 109 3.11 3.05 -16.05
CA LEU A 109 3.50 3.18 -17.45
C LEU A 109 5.02 3.18 -17.64
N GLU A 110 5.78 3.85 -16.77
CA GLU A 110 7.24 3.82 -16.81
C GLU A 110 7.82 2.43 -16.54
N SER A 111 7.19 1.65 -15.63
CA SER A 111 7.54 0.25 -15.40
C SER A 111 7.32 -0.60 -16.65
N LEU A 112 6.14 -0.49 -17.28
CA LEU A 112 5.81 -1.20 -18.51
C LEU A 112 6.76 -0.84 -19.65
N ALA A 113 7.10 0.45 -19.81
CA ALA A 113 7.94 0.89 -20.91
C ALA A 113 9.39 0.40 -20.84
N ARG A 114 9.84 -0.12 -19.69
CA ARG A 114 11.26 -0.46 -19.47
C ARG A 114 11.53 -1.95 -19.30
N LYS A 115 10.52 -2.73 -18.92
CA LYS A 115 10.63 -4.19 -18.78
C LYS A 115 9.33 -4.84 -19.22
N LYS A 116 9.45 -5.90 -20.03
CA LYS A 116 8.31 -6.74 -20.40
C LYS A 116 7.77 -7.41 -19.13
N GLN A 117 6.48 -7.19 -18.87
CA GLN A 117 5.72 -7.83 -17.82
C GLN A 117 4.91 -8.97 -18.41
N GLU A 118 5.09 -10.18 -17.88
CA GLU A 118 4.37 -11.37 -18.36
C GLU A 118 3.15 -11.70 -17.50
N TRP A 119 3.16 -11.24 -16.24
CA TRP A 119 2.06 -11.43 -15.30
C TRP A 119 0.71 -10.85 -15.78
N PRO A 120 0.60 -9.76 -16.59
CA PRO A 120 -0.71 -9.29 -17.03
C PRO A 120 -1.42 -10.23 -18.01
N ASP A 121 -0.75 -11.25 -18.54
CA ASP A 121 -1.37 -12.27 -19.42
C ASP A 121 -1.97 -13.44 -18.62
N ASP A 122 -1.61 -13.60 -17.34
CA ASP A 122 -2.12 -14.67 -16.49
C ASP A 122 -3.60 -14.42 -16.13
N LEU A 123 -4.47 -15.39 -16.42
CA LEU A 123 -5.93 -15.28 -16.21
C LEU A 123 -6.33 -15.05 -14.75
N ARG A 124 -5.45 -15.34 -13.79
CA ARG A 124 -5.69 -15.10 -12.36
C ARG A 124 -5.45 -13.65 -11.96
N VAL A 125 -4.84 -12.83 -12.81
CA VAL A 125 -4.62 -11.40 -12.52
C VAL A 125 -5.89 -10.61 -12.81
N GLU A 126 -6.20 -9.67 -11.93
CA GLU A 126 -7.13 -8.56 -12.16
C GLU A 126 -6.43 -7.25 -11.83
N LEU A 127 -6.51 -6.27 -12.75
CA LEU A 127 -5.90 -4.96 -12.57
C LEU A 127 -6.96 -3.91 -12.22
N HIS A 128 -6.61 -3.06 -11.25
CA HIS A 128 -7.48 -2.03 -10.70
C HIS A 128 -6.74 -0.70 -10.60
N ILE A 129 -7.47 0.39 -10.73
CA ILE A 129 -7.03 1.74 -10.37
C ILE A 129 -7.94 2.18 -9.23
N PRO A 130 -7.40 2.70 -8.12
CA PRO A 130 -8.20 3.16 -7.01
C PRO A 130 -9.26 4.18 -7.41
N ASP A 131 -10.45 4.02 -6.86
CA ASP A 131 -11.49 5.05 -6.75
C ASP A 131 -11.50 5.63 -5.32
N GLU A 132 -12.05 6.83 -5.13
CA GLU A 132 -12.08 7.54 -3.85
C GLU A 132 -12.81 6.76 -2.74
N LYS A 133 -13.64 5.80 -3.11
CA LYS A 133 -14.43 4.96 -2.21
C LYS A 133 -13.77 3.63 -1.89
N ASP A 134 -12.63 3.31 -2.49
CA ASP A 134 -12.02 2.01 -2.34
C ASP A 134 -11.49 1.79 -0.92
N ASP A 135 -11.70 0.58 -0.42
CA ASP A 135 -11.22 0.14 0.87
C ASP A 135 -9.95 -0.73 0.72
N ILE A 136 -9.28 -1.01 1.84
CA ILE A 136 -8.18 -1.97 1.85
C ILE A 136 -8.75 -3.38 1.89
N PHE A 137 -8.20 -4.25 1.06
CA PHE A 137 -8.54 -5.66 1.04
C PHE A 137 -7.36 -6.50 1.54
N CYS A 138 -7.64 -7.44 2.43
CA CYS A 138 -6.66 -8.36 2.98
C CYS A 138 -6.82 -9.77 2.40
N PRO A 139 -5.78 -10.60 2.39
CA PRO A 139 -4.39 -10.25 2.72
C PRO A 139 -3.73 -9.44 1.61
N PHE A 140 -2.91 -8.45 1.98
CA PHE A 140 -2.23 -7.59 1.02
C PHE A 140 -0.73 -7.50 1.17
N ILE A 141 -0.09 -7.15 0.06
CA ILE A 141 1.29 -6.72 -0.02
C ILE A 141 1.29 -5.33 -0.64
N VAL A 142 2.18 -4.48 -0.18
CA VAL A 142 2.33 -3.12 -0.71
C VAL A 142 3.78 -2.82 -1.02
N ASN A 143 4.04 -2.20 -2.17
CA ASN A 143 5.35 -1.67 -2.48
C ASN A 143 5.54 -0.31 -1.76
N PRO A 144 6.53 -0.17 -0.86
CA PRO A 144 6.71 1.07 -0.10
C PRO A 144 7.03 2.29 -0.97
N ALA A 145 7.78 2.11 -2.06
CA ALA A 145 8.13 3.21 -2.96
C ALA A 145 6.91 3.75 -3.70
N GLU A 146 5.99 2.88 -4.12
CA GLU A 146 4.75 3.31 -4.78
C GLU A 146 3.70 3.87 -3.83
N LEU A 147 3.78 3.61 -2.52
CA LEU A 147 3.01 4.39 -1.53
C LEU A 147 3.47 5.84 -1.51
N VAL A 148 4.78 6.07 -1.46
CA VAL A 148 5.36 7.43 -1.48
C VAL A 148 5.01 8.14 -2.80
N LEU A 149 5.08 7.41 -3.92
CA LEU A 149 4.81 7.92 -5.25
C LEU A 149 3.31 7.85 -5.64
N ALA A 150 2.39 7.56 -4.71
CA ALA A 150 0.98 7.47 -5.04
C ALA A 150 0.48 8.76 -5.72
N GLU A 151 -0.39 8.64 -6.71
CA GLU A 151 -1.01 9.82 -7.32
C GLU A 151 -2.17 10.33 -6.47
N GLU A 152 -2.62 11.58 -6.70
CA GLU A 152 -3.63 12.25 -5.88
C GLU A 152 -4.90 11.42 -5.67
N LYS A 153 -5.37 10.76 -6.73
CA LYS A 153 -6.56 9.88 -6.67
C LYS A 153 -6.41 8.70 -5.72
N SER A 154 -5.17 8.29 -5.44
CA SER A 154 -4.83 7.19 -4.56
C SER A 154 -4.46 7.63 -3.14
N PHE A 155 -4.46 8.93 -2.82
CA PHE A 155 -4.04 9.43 -1.49
C PHE A 155 -4.87 8.87 -0.35
N ILE A 156 -6.20 8.81 -0.50
CA ILE A 156 -7.08 8.24 0.53
C ILE A 156 -6.72 6.77 0.79
N LEU A 157 -6.51 5.99 -0.27
CA LEU A 157 -6.11 4.59 -0.14
C LEU A 157 -4.69 4.44 0.43
N ARG A 158 -3.74 5.29 0.02
CA ARG A 158 -2.38 5.33 0.57
C ARG A 158 -2.41 5.56 2.08
N ASP A 159 -3.11 6.59 2.53
CA ASP A 159 -3.16 6.95 3.95
C ASP A 159 -3.77 5.81 4.79
N ARG A 160 -4.80 5.13 4.26
CA ARG A 160 -5.33 3.92 4.90
C ARG A 160 -4.28 2.82 4.94
N LEU A 161 -3.58 2.55 3.85
CA LEU A 161 -2.57 1.48 3.79
C LEU A 161 -1.45 1.73 4.80
N GLU A 162 -1.01 2.98 4.92
CA GLU A 162 -0.03 3.40 5.93
C GLU A 162 -0.54 3.17 7.36
N LEU A 163 -1.80 3.52 7.64
CA LEU A 163 -2.42 3.25 8.94
C LEU A 163 -2.46 1.75 9.25
N GLU A 164 -2.82 0.90 8.29
CA GLU A 164 -2.90 -0.55 8.48
C GLU A 164 -1.51 -1.17 8.70
N LEU A 165 -0.51 -0.77 7.91
CA LEU A 165 0.88 -1.19 8.09
C LEU A 165 1.42 -0.80 9.48
N ASN A 166 1.09 0.40 9.94
CA ASN A 166 1.47 0.87 11.27
C ASN A 166 0.65 0.21 12.38
N SER A 167 -0.58 -0.22 12.11
CA SER A 167 -1.45 -0.84 13.12
C SER A 167 -0.88 -2.14 13.66
N ALA A 168 -0.23 -2.97 12.84
CA ALA A 168 0.47 -4.16 13.31
C ALA A 168 1.64 -3.85 14.26
N TYR A 169 2.35 -2.74 14.04
CA TYR A 169 3.41 -2.25 14.92
C TYR A 169 2.85 -1.67 16.23
N ILE A 170 1.79 -0.85 16.14
CA ILE A 170 1.07 -0.27 17.27
C ILE A 170 0.48 -1.38 18.15
N GLN A 171 -0.19 -2.37 17.56
CA GLN A 171 -0.74 -3.53 18.28
C GLN A 171 0.35 -4.37 18.95
N LYS A 172 1.53 -4.53 18.35
CA LYS A 172 2.68 -5.16 19.03
C LYS A 172 3.19 -4.33 20.21
N ARG A 173 3.27 -3.00 20.07
CA ARG A 173 3.69 -2.10 21.16
C ARG A 173 2.69 -2.06 22.32
N HIS A 174 1.40 -2.27 22.04
CA HIS A 174 0.31 -2.33 23.02
C HIS A 174 -0.15 -3.75 23.36
N SER A 175 0.55 -4.79 22.88
CA SER A 175 0.20 -6.17 23.19
C SER A 175 0.33 -6.42 24.70
N ALA A 176 -0.54 -7.29 25.23
CA ALA A 176 -0.86 -7.48 26.66
C ALA A 176 0.32 -7.81 27.61
N GLY A 177 1.57 -7.75 27.15
CA GLY A 177 2.79 -7.83 27.95
C GLY A 177 3.38 -6.47 28.36
N ASP A 178 2.79 -5.34 27.96
CA ASP A 178 3.28 -4.03 28.41
C ASP A 178 2.89 -3.79 29.89
N SER A 179 3.74 -4.27 30.78
CA SER A 179 3.59 -4.16 32.23
C SER A 179 3.42 -2.71 32.70
N VAL A 180 3.90 -1.73 31.93
CA VAL A 180 3.75 -0.30 32.23
C VAL A 180 2.30 0.14 32.00
N THR A 181 1.71 -0.21 30.86
CA THR A 181 0.31 0.08 30.55
C THR A 181 -0.63 -0.60 31.56
N GLN A 182 -0.38 -1.87 31.92
CA GLN A 182 -1.18 -2.55 32.95
C GLN A 182 -1.05 -1.90 34.33
N LYS A 183 0.17 -1.51 34.74
CA LYS A 183 0.39 -0.79 36.01
C LYS A 183 -0.31 0.56 36.03
N ARG A 184 -0.29 1.31 34.92
CA ARG A 184 -1.00 2.59 34.80
C ARG A 184 -2.51 2.42 34.85
N ILE A 185 -3.06 1.41 34.18
CA ILE A 185 -4.50 1.08 34.26
C ILE A 185 -4.89 0.74 35.69
N ALA A 186 -4.13 -0.12 36.37
CA ALA A 186 -4.38 -0.48 37.77
C ALA A 186 -4.25 0.72 38.72
N ALA A 187 -3.23 1.57 38.53
CA ALA A 187 -3.04 2.78 39.33
C ALA A 187 -4.16 3.81 39.15
N ASN A 188 -4.76 3.88 37.97
CA ASN A 188 -5.86 4.81 37.67
C ASN A 188 -7.26 4.22 37.91
N GLN A 189 -7.34 2.94 38.27
CA GLN A 189 -8.60 2.22 38.42
C GLN A 189 -9.46 2.77 39.56
N SER A 190 -8.83 3.28 40.63
CA SER A 190 -9.52 3.95 41.74
C SER A 190 -10.17 5.26 41.32
N PHE A 191 -9.55 6.03 40.41
CA PHE A 191 -10.15 7.27 39.90
C PHE A 191 -11.37 6.99 39.02
N LEU A 192 -11.34 5.92 38.21
CA LEU A 192 -12.49 5.49 37.42
C LEU A 192 -13.68 5.05 38.29
N ALA A 193 -13.43 4.49 39.47
CA ALA A 193 -14.48 4.08 40.40
C ALA A 193 -15.15 5.26 41.11
N GLU A 194 -14.44 6.39 41.23
CA GLU A 194 -14.95 7.64 41.81
C GLU A 194 -15.57 8.57 40.77
N ASP A 195 -15.31 8.33 39.48
CA ASP A 195 -15.79 9.16 38.39
C ASP A 195 -17.30 9.00 38.19
N ARG A 196 -18.00 10.12 38.06
CA ARG A 196 -19.46 10.10 37.88
C ARG A 196 -19.80 9.77 36.42
N ASP A 197 -20.92 9.08 36.25
CA ASP A 197 -21.44 8.78 34.93
C ASP A 197 -21.62 10.07 34.10
N ILE A 198 -21.22 10.01 32.83
CA ILE A 198 -21.26 11.15 31.90
C ILE A 198 -22.69 11.68 31.65
N SER A 199 -23.73 10.93 32.04
CA SER A 199 -25.12 11.39 32.06
C SER A 199 -25.37 12.59 32.97
N PHE A 200 -24.45 12.90 33.88
CA PHE A 200 -24.49 14.12 34.69
C PHE A 200 -24.26 15.39 33.85
N PHE A 201 -23.61 15.29 32.69
CA PHE A 201 -23.43 16.44 31.81
C PHE A 201 -24.69 16.70 30.97
N ASP A 202 -25.11 17.96 30.92
CA ASP A 202 -26.18 18.39 30.02
C ASP A 202 -25.79 18.08 28.57
N ARG A 203 -26.69 17.40 27.86
CA ARG A 203 -26.52 17.17 26.42
C ARG A 203 -26.59 18.50 25.70
N LEU A 204 -25.43 19.02 25.31
CA LEU A 204 -25.35 20.22 24.49
C LEU A 204 -26.04 19.95 23.13
N PRO A 205 -26.88 20.88 22.62
CA PRO A 205 -27.43 20.76 21.27
C PRO A 205 -26.31 20.75 20.22
N GLN A 206 -26.58 20.16 19.05
CA GLN A 206 -25.63 19.88 17.96
C GLN A 206 -24.50 20.91 17.83
N LYS A 207 -23.33 20.58 18.39
CA LYS A 207 -22.08 21.31 18.20
C LYS A 207 -21.04 20.37 17.61
N THR A 208 -20.24 20.89 16.69
CA THR A 208 -19.07 20.20 16.15
C THR A 208 -17.98 20.17 17.23
N VAL A 209 -17.56 18.97 17.63
CA VAL A 209 -16.45 18.77 18.56
C VAL A 209 -15.23 18.35 17.75
N PHE A 210 -14.12 19.07 17.90
CA PHE A 210 -12.83 18.69 17.34
C PHE A 210 -12.03 17.98 18.43
N ILE A 211 -11.70 16.72 18.21
CA ILE A 211 -10.83 15.96 19.11
C ILE A 211 -9.43 15.99 18.51
N ALA A 212 -8.53 16.74 19.15
CA ALA A 212 -7.11 16.71 18.85
C ALA A 212 -6.42 15.83 19.91
N ALA A 213 -6.18 14.56 19.59
CA ALA A 213 -5.42 13.67 20.45
C ALA A 213 -3.91 13.82 20.17
N ALA A 214 -3.14 14.18 21.19
CA ALA A 214 -1.68 14.06 21.14
C ALA A 214 -1.27 12.60 21.43
N GLY A 215 -0.26 12.10 20.73
CA GLY A 215 0.38 10.81 21.02
C GLY A 215 1.02 10.78 22.42
N PRO A 216 1.56 9.61 22.86
CA PRO A 216 1.93 9.37 24.25
C PRO A 216 2.81 10.47 24.85
N THR A 217 2.46 10.80 26.09
CA THR A 217 2.61 12.06 26.80
C THR A 217 4.03 12.45 27.21
N LEU A 218 4.20 13.77 27.37
CA LEU A 218 5.27 14.59 27.96
C LEU A 218 5.86 14.14 29.34
N GLU A 219 5.64 12.90 29.79
CA GLU A 219 6.16 12.41 31.08
C GLU A 219 7.69 12.30 31.13
N ASP A 220 8.37 12.24 29.99
CA ASP A 220 9.84 12.18 29.91
C ASP A 220 10.53 13.57 29.99
N HIS A 221 9.77 14.66 30.24
CA HIS A 221 10.28 16.03 30.24
C HIS A 221 9.89 16.89 31.47
N LEU A 222 9.59 16.26 32.61
CA LEU A 222 9.42 16.96 33.90
C LEU A 222 10.52 16.64 34.91
#